data_AF-A0A915M584-F1
#
_entry.id   AF-A0A915M584-F1
#
_cell.length_a   1.000
_cell.length_b   1.000
_cell.length_c   1.000
_cell.angle_alpha   90.00
_cell.angle_beta   90.00
_cell.angle_gamma   90.00
#
_symmetry.space_group_name_H-M   'P 1'
#
loop_
_entity.id
_entity.type
_entity.pdbx_description
1 polymer ?
#
loop_
_entity_poly.entity_id
_entity_poly.type
_entity_poly.pdbx_seq_one_letter_code
_entity_poly.pdbx_strand_id
1 'polypeptide(L)'
;MPPAGVTDIPVKDAAASEIKPDPDYEFRRKALDLVEDWQKHDSDSQEDKKHREETILPKIKELVIHNLNHNAEIEACDILMEIERIDLLKEMAQKLEHLDYERICLYILSCAPFIPDPENITLIDMARDLYMHFGKNIEALRCAMRTNNTSAIEKIFGSTTDGYAS
;
A
#
# COMPACT_ATOMS: atom_id res chain seq x y z
N MET A 1 -51.81 19.84 -48.12
CA MET A 1 -52.16 19.34 -46.77
C MET A 1 -51.02 18.45 -46.30
N PRO A 2 -50.24 18.83 -45.27
CA PRO A 2 -49.27 17.94 -44.64
C PRO A 2 -49.97 17.01 -43.61
N PRO A 3 -49.45 15.79 -43.38
CA PRO A 3 -50.04 14.87 -42.41
C PRO A 3 -49.71 15.24 -40.96
N ALA A 4 -50.57 14.74 -40.07
CA ALA A 4 -50.77 15.13 -38.69
C ALA A 4 -49.62 14.79 -37.73
N GLY A 5 -49.42 15.71 -36.77
CA GLY A 5 -49.17 15.40 -35.36
C GLY A 5 -47.88 14.66 -35.02
N VAL A 6 -46.76 15.38 -34.98
CA VAL A 6 -45.67 15.00 -34.06
C VAL A 6 -46.16 15.37 -32.66
N THR A 7 -46.62 14.39 -31.89
CA THR A 7 -46.89 14.59 -30.48
C THR A 7 -45.54 14.76 -29.78
N ASP A 8 -45.28 15.94 -29.24
CA ASP A 8 -44.17 16.20 -28.33
C ASP A 8 -44.22 15.19 -27.19
N ILE A 9 -43.29 14.24 -27.21
CA ILE A 9 -43.06 13.37 -26.05
C ILE A 9 -42.40 14.28 -25.01
N PRO A 10 -43.00 14.49 -23.83
CA PRO A 10 -42.35 15.27 -22.79
C PRO A 10 -41.10 14.50 -22.38
N VAL A 11 -39.92 15.05 -22.69
CA VAL A 11 -38.68 14.66 -22.06
C VAL A 11 -38.87 15.01 -20.59
N LYS A 12 -39.17 14.00 -19.77
CA LYS A 12 -39.11 14.15 -18.32
C LYS A 12 -37.69 14.58 -18.02
N ASP A 13 -37.52 15.82 -17.57
CA ASP A 13 -36.34 16.24 -16.82
C ASP A 13 -36.22 15.27 -15.65
N ALA A 14 -35.44 14.21 -15.85
CA ALA A 14 -34.98 13.36 -14.78
C ALA A 14 -34.12 14.27 -13.94
N ALA A 15 -34.72 14.86 -12.90
CA ALA A 15 -34.00 15.49 -11.81
C ALA A 15 -32.80 14.62 -11.52
N ALA A 16 -31.60 15.19 -11.64
CA ALA A 16 -30.37 14.54 -11.26
C ALA A 16 -30.51 14.18 -9.78
N SER A 17 -31.07 13.00 -9.52
CA SER A 17 -31.11 12.40 -8.20
C SER A 17 -29.65 12.28 -7.81
N GLU A 18 -29.23 13.02 -6.78
CA GLU A 18 -27.88 13.00 -6.26
C GLU A 18 -27.42 11.55 -6.13
N ILE A 19 -26.62 11.09 -7.10
CA ILE A 19 -25.99 9.79 -7.05
C ILE A 19 -24.96 9.95 -5.95
N LYS A 20 -25.27 9.44 -4.76
CA LYS A 20 -24.29 9.38 -3.68
C LYS A 20 -23.10 8.60 -4.22
N PRO A 21 -21.88 9.17 -4.15
CA PRO A 21 -20.71 8.47 -4.61
C PRO A 21 -20.59 7.14 -3.85
N ASP A 22 -20.10 6.14 -4.57
CA ASP A 22 -19.75 4.84 -4.01
C ASP A 22 -18.86 5.06 -2.76
N PRO A 23 -19.10 4.39 -1.61
CA PRO A 23 -18.31 4.58 -0.40
C PRO A 23 -16.79 4.44 -0.64
N ASP A 24 -16.41 3.57 -1.57
CA ASP A 24 -15.02 3.34 -1.97
C ASP A 24 -14.38 4.55 -2.69
N TYR A 25 -15.20 5.40 -3.33
CA TYR A 25 -14.72 6.65 -3.93
C TYR A 25 -14.30 7.66 -2.86
N GLU A 26 -15.15 7.88 -1.86
CA GLU A 26 -14.85 8.81 -0.77
C GLU A 26 -13.63 8.35 0.04
N PHE A 27 -13.50 7.04 0.24
CA PHE A 27 -12.35 6.46 0.91
C PHE A 27 -11.04 6.70 0.13
N ARG A 28 -11.02 6.41 -1.17
CA ARG A 28 -9.87 6.68 -2.03
C ARG A 28 -9.51 8.15 -2.10
N ARG A 29 -10.51 9.02 -2.24
CA ARG A 29 -10.31 10.47 -2.24
C ARG A 29 -9.66 10.94 -0.93
N LYS A 30 -10.15 10.47 0.22
CA LYS A 30 -9.56 10.81 1.53
C LYS A 30 -8.11 10.34 1.65
N ALA A 31 -7.77 9.17 1.10
CA ALA A 31 -6.40 8.70 1.05
C ALA A 31 -5.50 9.64 0.22
N LEU A 32 -5.96 10.04 -0.97
CA LEU A 32 -5.26 10.98 -1.84
C LEU A 32 -5.04 12.34 -1.17
N ASP A 33 -6.08 12.89 -0.53
CA ASP A 33 -6.00 14.17 0.17
C ASP A 33 -4.92 14.14 1.29
N LEU A 34 -4.82 13.02 2.03
CA LEU A 34 -3.81 12.86 3.09
C LEU A 34 -2.40 12.68 2.55
N VAL A 35 -2.24 11.95 1.43
CA VAL A 35 -0.94 11.80 0.74
C VAL A 35 -0.46 13.16 0.22
N GLU A 36 -1.35 13.93 -0.41
CA GLU A 36 -1.01 15.27 -0.89
C GLU A 36 -0.64 16.21 0.27
N ASP A 37 -1.36 16.12 1.40
CA ASP A 37 -1.05 16.88 2.61
C ASP A 37 0.32 16.48 3.20
N TRP A 38 0.66 15.19 3.18
CA TRP A 38 1.98 14.70 3.59
C TRP A 38 3.09 15.32 2.74
N GLN A 39 2.94 15.29 1.42
CA GLN A 39 3.91 15.80 0.45
C GLN A 39 4.03 17.33 0.51
N LYS A 40 2.95 18.06 0.80
CA LYS A 40 2.99 19.52 1.04
C LYS A 40 3.83 19.88 2.25
N HIS A 41 3.84 19.01 3.25
CA HIS A 41 4.61 19.18 4.47
C HIS A 41 5.92 18.38 4.40
N ASP A 42 6.61 18.24 3.27
CA ASP A 42 7.84 17.43 3.17
C ASP A 42 9.10 18.11 3.74
N SER A 43 9.02 19.40 4.10
CA SER A 43 10.21 20.11 4.59
C SER A 43 10.74 19.55 5.92
N ASP A 44 12.03 19.86 6.19
CA ASP A 44 12.73 19.47 7.40
C ASP A 44 12.37 20.28 8.65
N SER A 45 11.43 21.23 8.51
CA SER A 45 10.98 22.07 9.61
C SER A 45 10.34 21.25 10.74
N GLN A 46 10.48 21.73 11.97
CA GLN A 46 9.88 21.04 13.13
C GLN A 46 8.35 21.06 13.09
N GLU A 47 7.76 22.10 12.51
CA GLU A 47 6.31 22.22 12.35
C GLU A 47 5.78 21.19 11.37
N ASP A 48 6.43 21.04 10.22
CA ASP A 48 6.04 20.07 9.20
C ASP A 48 6.21 18.64 9.68
N LYS A 49 7.35 18.32 10.31
CA LYS A 49 7.58 16.99 10.91
C LYS A 49 6.51 16.65 11.94
N LYS A 50 6.19 17.60 12.82
CA LYS A 50 5.13 17.43 13.82
C LYS A 50 3.77 17.24 13.16
N HIS A 51 3.47 17.98 12.10
CA HIS A 51 2.22 17.84 11.37
C HIS A 51 2.09 16.46 10.70
N ARG A 52 3.15 16.02 9.99
CA ARG A 52 3.23 14.68 9.38
C ARG A 52 3.01 13.58 10.42
N GLU A 53 3.78 13.59 11.50
CA GLU A 53 3.78 12.51 12.49
C GLU A 53 2.55 12.51 13.43
N GLU A 54 2.07 13.68 13.86
CA GLU A 54 0.98 13.77 14.85
C GLU A 54 -0.41 13.92 14.23
N THR A 55 -0.52 14.46 13.01
CA THR A 55 -1.82 14.79 12.39
C THR A 55 -2.17 13.88 11.22
N ILE A 56 -1.21 13.66 10.31
CA ILE A 56 -1.45 12.94 9.06
C ILE A 56 -1.24 11.44 9.26
N LEU A 57 -0.10 11.05 9.84
CA LEU A 57 0.28 9.65 9.97
C LEU A 57 -0.80 8.80 10.66
N PRO A 58 -1.40 9.20 11.80
CA PRO A 58 -2.42 8.38 12.46
C PRO A 58 -3.62 8.08 11.55
N LYS A 59 -4.04 9.06 10.74
CA LYS A 59 -5.15 8.90 9.79
C LYS A 59 -4.78 7.96 8.65
N ILE A 60 -3.55 8.04 8.15
CA ILE A 60 -3.05 7.10 7.15
C ILE A 60 -3.01 5.68 7.72
N LYS A 61 -2.54 5.49 8.96
CA LYS A 61 -2.54 4.17 9.63
C LYS A 61 -3.94 3.58 9.71
N GLU A 62 -4.96 4.38 10.04
CA GLU A 62 -6.36 3.94 10.05
C GLU A 62 -6.83 3.49 8.67
N LEU A 63 -6.51 4.23 7.60
CA LEU A 63 -6.88 3.86 6.24
C LEU A 63 -6.17 2.58 5.78
N VAL A 64 -4.89 2.44 6.07
CA VAL A 64 -4.10 1.25 5.73
C VAL A 64 -4.69 0.02 6.43
N ILE A 65 -4.96 0.09 7.73
CA ILE A 65 -5.58 -1.01 8.47
C ILE A 65 -6.96 -1.34 7.90
N HIS A 66 -7.75 -0.33 7.52
CA HIS A 66 -9.04 -0.56 6.88
C HIS A 66 -8.89 -1.34 5.57
N ASN A 67 -7.99 -0.90 4.69
CA ASN A 67 -7.72 -1.56 3.41
C ASN A 67 -7.26 -3.01 3.58
N LEU A 68 -6.33 -3.25 4.50
CA LEU A 68 -5.83 -4.60 4.78
C LEU A 68 -6.94 -5.53 5.32
N ASN A 69 -7.94 -5.00 6.04
CA ASN A 69 -9.10 -5.78 6.52
C ASN A 69 -10.16 -6.05 5.45
N HIS A 70 -10.14 -5.33 4.34
CA HIS A 70 -11.10 -5.44 3.24
C HIS A 70 -10.45 -5.98 1.96
N ASN A 71 -9.35 -6.70 2.09
CA ASN A 71 -8.63 -7.35 0.98
C ASN A 71 -8.16 -6.37 -0.10
N ALA A 72 -7.83 -5.14 0.31
CA ALA A 72 -7.29 -4.07 -0.52
C ALA A 72 -5.81 -3.83 -0.17
N GLU A 73 -5.02 -4.91 -0.14
CA GLU A 73 -3.62 -4.85 0.32
C GLU A 73 -2.73 -4.04 -0.62
N ILE A 74 -3.08 -4.02 -1.90
CA ILE A 74 -2.35 -3.27 -2.93
C ILE A 74 -2.52 -1.77 -2.69
N GLU A 75 -3.76 -1.34 -2.46
CA GLU A 75 -4.10 0.05 -2.13
C GLU A 75 -3.45 0.48 -0.81
N ALA A 76 -3.38 -0.42 0.18
CA ALA A 76 -2.62 -0.18 1.42
C ALA A 76 -1.11 0.02 1.15
N CYS A 77 -0.52 -0.79 0.27
CA CYS A 77 0.88 -0.65 -0.12
C CYS A 77 1.14 0.67 -0.85
N ASP A 78 0.26 1.04 -1.79
CA ASP A 78 0.36 2.27 -2.57
C ASP A 78 0.38 3.50 -1.65
N ILE A 79 -0.58 3.59 -0.72
CA ILE A 79 -0.63 4.70 0.24
C ILE A 79 0.67 4.82 1.02
N LEU A 80 1.24 3.70 1.49
CA LEU A 80 2.49 3.72 2.25
C LEU A 80 3.72 4.03 1.40
N MET A 81 3.73 3.60 0.13
CA MET A 81 4.81 3.92 -0.82
C MET A 81 4.81 5.40 -1.18
N GLU A 82 3.64 6.00 -1.40
CA GLU A 82 3.49 7.43 -1.73
C GLU A 82 3.97 8.39 -0.63
N ILE A 83 3.99 7.92 0.63
CA ILE A 83 4.54 8.67 1.77
C ILE A 83 5.93 8.18 2.19
N GLU A 84 6.54 7.25 1.43
CA GLU A 84 7.85 6.65 1.71
C GLU A 84 7.94 5.94 3.07
N ARG A 85 6.81 5.45 3.60
CA ARG A 85 6.72 4.78 4.91
C ARG A 85 6.27 3.32 4.83
N ILE A 86 6.74 2.62 3.80
CA ILE A 86 6.48 1.19 3.60
C ILE A 86 7.01 0.31 4.76
N ASP A 87 7.97 0.83 5.55
CA ASP A 87 8.48 0.21 6.78
C ASP A 87 7.37 -0.10 7.79
N LEU A 88 6.32 0.71 7.81
CA LEU A 88 5.19 0.56 8.72
C LEU A 88 4.29 -0.64 8.39
N LEU A 89 4.36 -1.14 7.15
CA LEU A 89 3.54 -2.26 6.72
C LEU A 89 3.78 -3.49 7.59
N LYS A 90 5.04 -3.74 7.99
CA LYS A 90 5.38 -4.88 8.87
C LYS A 90 4.59 -4.86 10.17
N GLU A 91 4.57 -3.71 10.85
CA GLU A 91 3.92 -3.54 12.14
C GLU A 91 2.41 -3.71 12.05
N MET A 92 1.81 -3.25 10.94
CA MET A 92 0.37 -3.33 10.71
C MET A 92 -0.05 -4.72 10.26
N ALA A 93 0.68 -5.30 9.32
CA ALA A 93 0.37 -6.59 8.73
C ALA A 93 0.43 -7.71 9.78
N GLN A 94 1.42 -7.67 10.69
CA GLN A 94 1.53 -8.63 11.80
C GLN A 94 0.34 -8.67 12.76
N LYS A 95 -0.52 -7.64 12.76
CA LYS A 95 -1.71 -7.57 13.61
C LYS A 95 -2.93 -8.26 12.96
N LEU A 96 -2.79 -8.76 11.72
CA LEU A 96 -3.88 -9.31 10.92
C LEU A 96 -3.65 -10.80 10.63
N GLU A 97 -4.65 -11.62 10.96
CA GLU A 97 -4.58 -13.08 10.83
C GLU A 97 -4.79 -13.59 9.39
N HIS A 98 -5.42 -12.80 8.51
CA HIS A 98 -5.90 -13.24 7.19
C HIS A 98 -5.34 -12.42 6.02
N LEU A 99 -4.09 -11.96 6.13
CA LEU A 99 -3.47 -11.18 5.07
C LEU A 99 -2.81 -12.06 4.01
N ASP A 100 -2.98 -11.71 2.74
CA ASP A 100 -2.25 -12.36 1.63
C ASP A 100 -0.85 -11.75 1.47
N TYR A 101 0.07 -12.23 2.30
CA TYR A 101 1.46 -11.77 2.29
C TYR A 101 2.20 -12.08 0.99
N GLU A 102 1.82 -13.16 0.30
CA GLU A 102 2.42 -13.51 -0.99
C GLU A 102 2.04 -12.47 -2.03
N ARG A 103 0.76 -12.09 -2.10
CA ARG A 103 0.28 -11.02 -2.97
C ARG A 103 1.00 -9.69 -2.70
N ILE A 104 1.14 -9.31 -1.43
CA ILE A 104 1.87 -8.10 -1.02
C ILE A 104 3.33 -8.14 -1.49
N CYS A 105 4.04 -9.22 -1.19
CA CYS A 105 5.46 -9.31 -1.52
C CYS A 105 5.70 -9.32 -3.03
N LEU A 106 4.85 -10.02 -3.80
CA LEU A 106 4.90 -10.01 -5.26
C LEU A 106 4.66 -8.60 -5.82
N TYR A 107 3.69 -7.89 -5.25
CA TYR A 107 3.40 -6.52 -5.64
C TYR A 107 4.59 -5.59 -5.41
N ILE A 108 5.09 -5.53 -4.18
CA ILE A 108 6.23 -4.68 -3.80
C ILE A 108 7.47 -4.98 -4.65
N LEU A 109 7.78 -6.27 -4.88
CA LEU A 109 8.91 -6.67 -5.71
C LEU A 109 8.73 -6.36 -7.20
N SER A 110 7.48 -6.28 -7.67
CA SER A 110 7.16 -5.87 -9.04
C SER A 110 7.35 -4.36 -9.24
N CYS A 111 7.12 -3.56 -8.20
CA CYS A 111 7.31 -2.11 -8.24
C CYS A 111 8.79 -1.72 -8.09
N ALA A 112 9.58 -2.45 -7.30
CA ALA A 112 10.96 -2.10 -6.99
C ALA A 112 11.86 -1.73 -8.21
N PRO A 113 11.79 -2.38 -9.38
CA PRO A 113 12.61 -2.00 -10.55
C PRO A 113 12.31 -0.61 -11.14
N PHE A 114 11.15 -0.04 -10.81
CA PHE A 114 10.69 1.26 -11.32
C PHE A 114 10.94 2.40 -10.33
N ILE A 115 11.42 2.08 -9.13
CA ILE A 115 11.69 3.03 -8.06
C ILE A 115 13.20 3.31 -8.02
N PRO A 116 13.63 4.58 -7.87
CA PRO A 116 15.05 4.92 -7.79
C PRO A 116 15.70 4.39 -6.51
N ASP A 117 17.02 4.22 -6.55
CA ASP A 117 17.83 3.99 -5.36
C ASP A 117 17.82 5.27 -4.49
N PRO A 118 17.70 5.18 -3.15
CA PRO A 118 17.75 3.96 -2.33
C PRO A 118 16.37 3.37 -1.96
N GLU A 119 15.26 3.99 -2.37
CA GLU A 119 13.90 3.57 -1.98
C GLU A 119 13.55 2.16 -2.43
N ASN A 120 14.01 1.76 -3.62
CA ASN A 120 13.83 0.39 -4.11
C ASN A 120 14.49 -0.68 -3.21
N ILE A 121 15.63 -0.36 -2.59
CA ILE A 121 16.31 -1.25 -1.64
C ILE A 121 15.42 -1.41 -0.42
N THR A 122 14.81 -0.33 0.08
CA THR A 122 13.85 -0.37 1.18
C THR A 122 12.64 -1.27 0.84
N LEU A 123 12.13 -1.21 -0.39
CA LEU A 123 11.05 -2.09 -0.85
C LEU A 123 11.47 -3.57 -0.85
N ILE A 124 12.65 -3.88 -1.39
CA ILE A 124 13.14 -5.27 -1.44
C ILE A 124 13.44 -5.80 -0.03
N ASP A 125 13.99 -4.96 0.85
CA ASP A 125 14.26 -5.30 2.23
C ASP A 125 12.97 -5.49 3.05
N MET A 126 11.92 -4.71 2.78
CA MET A 126 10.59 -4.94 3.35
C MET A 126 10.00 -6.28 2.87
N ALA A 127 10.05 -6.58 1.57
CA ALA A 127 9.60 -7.88 1.07
C ALA A 127 10.38 -9.05 1.69
N ARG A 128 11.70 -8.93 1.84
CA ARG A 128 12.54 -9.91 2.57
C ARG A 128 12.03 -10.14 4.00
N ASP A 129 11.77 -9.06 4.71
CA ASP A 129 11.35 -9.08 6.10
C ASP A 129 9.96 -9.73 6.28
N LEU A 130 9.05 -9.51 5.34
CA LEU A 130 7.76 -10.21 5.27
C LEU A 130 7.97 -11.70 4.99
N TYR A 131 8.74 -12.07 3.96
CA TYR A 131 9.02 -13.47 3.67
C TYR A 131 9.62 -14.22 4.86
N MET A 132 10.55 -13.60 5.59
CA MET A 132 11.10 -14.16 6.82
C MET A 132 10.05 -14.38 7.90
N HIS A 133 9.10 -13.46 8.05
CA HIS A 133 8.04 -13.59 9.02
C HIS A 133 7.11 -14.79 8.74
N PHE A 134 6.87 -15.13 7.46
CA PHE A 134 6.03 -16.27 7.07
C PHE A 134 6.81 -17.55 6.74
N GLY A 135 8.10 -17.61 7.11
CA GLY A 135 8.93 -18.81 6.94
C GLY A 135 9.33 -19.11 5.49
N LYS A 136 9.27 -18.12 4.59
CA LYS A 136 9.65 -18.21 3.17
C LYS A 136 11.14 -17.85 3.00
N ASN A 137 12.01 -18.67 3.60
CA ASN A 137 13.44 -18.37 3.70
C ASN A 137 14.15 -18.26 2.35
N ILE A 138 13.73 -19.04 1.33
CA ILE A 138 14.34 -19.02 0.00
C ILE A 138 14.02 -17.69 -0.71
N GLU A 139 12.78 -17.24 -0.62
CA GLU A 139 12.31 -15.98 -1.17
C GLU A 139 12.97 -14.80 -0.46
N ALA A 140 13.08 -14.85 0.88
CA ALA A 140 13.84 -13.88 1.65
C ALA A 140 15.31 -13.84 1.22
N LEU A 141 15.94 -14.99 1.02
CA LEU A 141 17.34 -15.09 0.59
C LEU A 141 17.54 -14.45 -0.79
N ARG A 142 16.62 -14.71 -1.73
CA ARG A 142 16.64 -14.06 -3.06
C ARG A 142 16.57 -12.55 -2.95
N CYS A 143 15.73 -12.02 -2.05
CA CYS A 143 15.64 -10.57 -1.81
C CYS A 143 16.96 -10.02 -1.25
N ALA A 144 17.56 -10.68 -0.25
CA ALA A 144 18.86 -10.27 0.32
C ALA A 144 20.01 -10.30 -0.70
N MET A 145 20.00 -11.26 -1.62
CA MET A 145 20.97 -11.32 -2.74
C MET A 145 20.77 -10.16 -3.71
N ARG A 146 19.53 -9.77 -4.01
CA ARG A 146 19.23 -8.62 -4.89
C ARG A 146 19.76 -7.31 -4.32
N THR A 147 19.72 -7.13 -3.00
CA THR A 147 20.27 -5.94 -2.31
C THR A 147 21.75 -6.08 -1.94
N ASN A 148 22.40 -7.19 -2.32
CA ASN A 148 23.78 -7.53 -1.96
C ASN A 148 24.07 -7.39 -0.44
N ASN A 149 23.07 -7.67 0.40
CA ASN A 149 23.16 -7.53 1.84
C ASN A 149 23.71 -8.84 2.44
N THR A 150 25.03 -8.94 2.55
CA THR A 150 25.74 -10.13 3.04
C THR A 150 25.35 -10.51 4.46
N SER A 151 25.17 -9.52 5.35
CA SER A 151 24.73 -9.77 6.73
C SER A 151 23.32 -10.37 6.79
N ALA A 152 22.40 -9.93 5.93
CA ALA A 152 21.08 -10.53 5.83
C ALA A 152 21.14 -11.96 5.27
N ILE A 153 21.98 -12.22 4.26
CA ILE A 153 22.19 -13.56 3.70
C ILE A 153 22.64 -14.53 4.79
N GLU A 154 23.68 -14.20 5.55
CA GLU A 154 24.21 -15.04 6.64
C GLU A 154 23.14 -15.33 7.70
N LYS A 155 22.37 -14.30 8.09
CA LYS A 155 21.28 -14.44 9.07
C LYS A 155 20.18 -15.40 8.58
N ILE A 156 19.80 -15.31 7.31
CA ILE A 156 18.77 -16.18 6.73
C ILE A 156 19.26 -17.63 6.66
N PHE A 157 20.51 -17.84 6.22
CA PHE A 157 21.12 -19.17 6.23
C PHE A 157 21.15 -19.78 7.64
N GLY A 158 21.61 -19.02 8.63
CA GLY A 158 21.66 -19.48 10.03
C GLY A 158 20.28 -19.71 10.67
N SER A 159 19.21 -19.15 10.11
CA SER A 159 17.83 -19.38 10.58
C SER A 159 17.22 -20.68 10.07
N THR A 160 17.86 -21.35 9.11
CA THR A 160 17.38 -22.60 8.53
C THR A 160 17.99 -23.77 9.30
N THR A 161 17.18 -24.69 9.80
CA THR A 161 17.68 -25.92 10.43
C THR A 161 18.14 -26.89 9.34
N ASP A 162 19.44 -27.19 9.30
CA ASP A 162 19.96 -28.27 8.49
C ASP A 162 19.33 -29.59 8.95
N GLY A 163 18.57 -30.24 8.08
CA GLY A 163 17.90 -31.53 8.34
C GLY A 163 18.84 -32.73 8.55
N TYR A 164 20.13 -32.48 8.81
CA TYR A 164 21.18 -33.46 9.08
C TYR A 164 21.72 -33.37 10.52
N ALA A 165 21.00 -32.76 11.46
CA ALA A 165 21.30 -32.93 12.88
C ALA A 165 20.78 -34.31 13.34
N SER A 166 21.73 -35.24 13.50
CA SER A 166 21.55 -36.60 14.06
C SER A 166 21.40 -36.60 15.57
#